data_AF-A0A8I1UW80-F1
#
_entry.id   AF-A0A8I1UW80-F1
#
_cell.length_a   1.000
_cell.length_b   1.000
_cell.length_c   1.000
_cell.angle_alpha   90.00
_cell.angle_beta   90.00
_cell.angle_gamma   90.00
#
_symmetry.space_group_name_H-M   'P 1'
#
loop_
_entity.id
_entity.type
_entity.pdbx_description
1 polymer ?
#
loop_
_entity_poly.entity_id
_entity_poly.type
_entity_poly.pdbx_seq_one_letter_code
_entity_poly.pdbx_strand_id
1 'polypeptide(L)'
;MGVPVHRDGDDAFLVTLPGERRHRTLVWLIVGAHELLVESFVCRKPDENAEDVYRFLLQRNASLRTVAYALDAVGDIHLVGRLARSSVTPEEIDTILGVVLATSDADFNAILERGFASAIRREWAWRVSRGDSVKNLQAFRHLIGQ
;
A
#
# COMPACT_ATOMS: atom_id res chain seq x y z
N MET A 1 -13.32 9.13 11.19
CA MET A 1 -12.75 9.71 9.95
C MET A 1 -13.70 10.12 8.83
N GLY A 2 -15.02 9.83 8.84
CA GLY A 2 -15.92 10.31 7.77
C GLY A 2 -15.58 9.82 6.34
N VAL A 3 -14.82 8.74 6.22
CA VAL A 3 -14.32 8.17 4.96
C VAL A 3 -15.38 7.27 4.30
N PRO A 4 -15.36 7.11 2.97
CA PRO A 4 -16.24 6.16 2.29
C PRO A 4 -16.01 4.72 2.76
N VAL A 5 -17.11 4.06 3.16
CA VAL A 5 -17.14 2.65 3.56
C VAL A 5 -18.14 1.92 2.69
N HIS A 6 -17.71 0.84 2.06
CA HIS A 6 -18.57 -0.11 1.37
C HIS A 6 -18.62 -1.40 2.17
N ARG A 7 -19.82 -1.91 2.45
CA ARG A 7 -20.00 -3.21 3.11
C ARG A 7 -20.13 -4.29 2.05
N ASP A 8 -19.32 -5.33 2.16
CA ASP A 8 -19.35 -6.51 1.29
C ASP A 8 -19.74 -7.74 2.12
N GLY A 9 -20.91 -8.30 1.85
CA GLY A 9 -21.50 -9.32 2.71
C GLY A 9 -21.75 -8.87 4.15
N ASP A 10 -21.81 -9.82 5.07
CA ASP A 10 -22.13 -9.52 6.47
C ASP A 10 -20.90 -9.10 7.29
N ASP A 11 -19.72 -9.60 6.94
CA ASP A 11 -18.52 -9.54 7.79
C ASP A 11 -17.33 -8.81 7.14
N ALA A 12 -17.48 -8.20 5.96
CA ALA A 12 -16.39 -7.44 5.34
C ALA A 12 -16.77 -5.99 5.04
N PHE A 13 -15.80 -5.09 5.24
CA PHE A 13 -15.92 -3.67 4.96
C PHE A 13 -14.71 -3.18 4.17
N LEU A 14 -14.95 -2.52 3.05
CA LEU A 14 -13.95 -1.84 2.25
C LEU A 14 -13.95 -0.35 2.57
N VAL A 15 -12.87 0.12 3.18
CA VAL A 15 -12.62 1.52 3.49
C VAL A 15 -11.75 2.14 2.41
N THR A 16 -12.15 3.29 1.87
CA THR A 16 -11.29 4.10 0.99
C THR A 16 -10.66 5.23 1.77
N LEU A 17 -9.34 5.21 1.91
CA LEU A 17 -8.57 6.30 2.50
C LEU A 17 -7.97 7.20 1.39
N PRO A 18 -8.03 8.54 1.56
CA PRO A 18 -7.38 9.48 0.64
C PRO A 18 -5.87 9.51 0.92
N GLY A 19 -5.05 9.22 -0.09
CA GLY A 19 -3.58 9.34 0.01
C GLY A 19 -3.01 10.46 -0.86
N GLU A 20 -1.82 10.93 -0.50
CA GLU A 20 -1.12 12.01 -1.19
C GLU A 20 -0.29 11.50 -2.37
N ARG A 21 0.46 10.41 -2.14
CA ARG A 21 1.32 9.80 -3.17
C ARG A 21 0.58 8.68 -3.89
N ARG A 22 -0.22 7.92 -3.15
CA ARG A 22 -1.14 6.93 -3.69
C ARG A 22 -2.56 7.53 -3.70
N HIS A 23 -3.11 7.79 -4.89
CA HIS A 23 -4.41 8.45 -5.07
C HIS A 23 -5.52 7.91 -4.15
N ARG A 24 -5.56 6.59 -3.92
CA ARG A 24 -6.50 5.94 -3.00
C ARG A 24 -5.82 4.74 -2.35
N THR A 25 -5.97 4.61 -1.04
CA THR A 25 -5.57 3.41 -0.29
C THR A 25 -6.84 2.67 0.11
N LEU A 26 -7.02 1.48 -0.45
CA LEU A 26 -8.14 0.60 -0.13
C LEU A 26 -7.75 -0.30 1.03
N VAL A 27 -8.59 -0.36 2.06
CA VAL A 27 -8.38 -1.18 3.24
C VAL A 27 -9.59 -2.06 3.49
N TRP A 28 -9.39 -3.36 3.49
CA TRP A 28 -10.35 -4.34 3.92
C TRP A 28 -10.30 -4.51 5.43
N LEU A 29 -11.48 -4.48 6.06
CA LEU A 29 -11.72 -4.86 7.45
C LEU A 29 -12.62 -6.09 7.41
N ILE A 30 -12.06 -7.25 7.74
CA ILE A 30 -12.75 -8.55 7.66
C ILE A 30 -12.93 -9.09 9.08
N VAL A 31 -14.19 -9.21 9.49
CA VAL A 31 -14.60 -9.65 10.83
C VAL A 31 -14.61 -11.17 10.88
N GLY A 32 -13.64 -11.75 11.57
CA GLY A 32 -13.60 -13.16 11.87
C GLY A 32 -14.30 -13.51 13.19
N ALA A 33 -14.32 -14.81 13.50
CA ALA A 33 -14.87 -15.32 14.76
C ALA A 33 -14.13 -14.77 15.99
N HIS A 34 -12.81 -14.60 15.90
CA HIS A 34 -11.95 -14.23 17.03
C HIS A 34 -11.16 -12.93 16.82
N GLU A 35 -10.99 -12.51 15.58
CA GLU A 35 -10.16 -11.36 15.23
C GLU A 35 -10.79 -10.52 14.13
N LEU A 36 -10.38 -9.26 14.05
CA LEU A 36 -10.54 -8.42 12.88
C LEU A 36 -9.24 -8.49 12.07
N LEU A 37 -9.34 -8.94 10.83
CA LEU A 37 -8.27 -8.83 9.84
C LEU A 37 -8.34 -7.48 9.15
N VAL A 38 -7.21 -6.79 9.09
CA VAL A 38 -7.02 -5.55 8.33
C VAL A 38 -6.05 -5.84 7.21
N GLU A 39 -6.46 -5.61 5.97
CA GLU A 39 -5.65 -5.91 4.80
C GLU A 39 -5.71 -4.76 3.79
N SER A 40 -4.54 -4.34 3.30
CA SER A 40 -4.44 -3.35 2.23
C SER A 40 -3.43 -3.82 1.20
N PHE A 41 -3.91 -4.04 -0.03
CA PHE A 41 -3.03 -4.23 -1.19
C PHE A 41 -2.16 -2.99 -1.37
N VAL A 42 -0.85 -3.14 -1.55
CA VAL A 42 0.09 -2.03 -1.76
C VAL A 42 0.47 -1.95 -3.23
N CYS A 43 1.08 -3.00 -3.78
CA CYS A 43 1.42 -3.11 -5.18
C CYS A 43 1.55 -4.57 -5.62
N ARG A 44 1.58 -4.78 -6.93
CA ARG A 44 1.89 -6.09 -7.51
C ARG A 44 3.30 -6.53 -7.12
N LYS A 45 3.60 -7.81 -7.35
CA LYS A 45 4.97 -8.33 -7.29
C LYS A 45 5.94 -7.39 -8.03
N PRO A 46 7.12 -7.08 -7.46
CA PRO A 46 8.16 -6.31 -8.14
C PRO A 46 8.53 -6.91 -9.51
N ASP A 47 8.65 -6.05 -10.52
CA ASP A 47 9.06 -6.45 -11.87
C ASP A 47 10.56 -6.80 -11.92
N GLU A 48 11.35 -6.15 -11.06
CA GLU A 48 12.80 -6.34 -10.94
C GLU A 48 13.24 -6.21 -9.46
N ASN A 49 14.46 -6.64 -9.14
CA ASN A 49 15.08 -6.49 -7.80
C ASN A 49 14.19 -6.93 -6.61
N ALA A 50 13.38 -7.98 -6.78
CA ALA A 50 12.42 -8.41 -5.76
C ALA A 50 13.07 -8.69 -4.39
N GLU A 51 14.27 -9.27 -4.36
CA GLU A 51 14.99 -9.51 -3.09
C GLU A 51 15.28 -8.22 -2.32
N ASP A 52 15.72 -7.16 -3.00
CA ASP A 52 16.02 -5.87 -2.37
C ASP A 52 14.75 -5.20 -1.86
N VAL A 53 13.66 -5.26 -2.64
CA VAL A 53 12.35 -4.80 -2.20
C VAL A 53 11.94 -5.55 -0.93
N TYR A 54 11.97 -6.88 -0.93
CA TYR A 54 11.53 -7.68 0.21
C TYR A 54 12.41 -7.48 1.44
N ARG A 55 13.73 -7.32 1.25
CA ARG A 55 14.65 -6.95 2.33
C ARG A 55 14.29 -5.60 2.95
N PHE A 56 14.01 -4.59 2.13
CA PHE A 56 13.54 -3.29 2.59
C PHE A 56 12.23 -3.41 3.39
N LEU A 57 11.26 -4.17 2.90
CA LEU A 57 9.97 -4.39 3.59
C LEU A 57 10.15 -5.11 4.94
N LEU A 58 10.99 -6.14 4.99
CA LEU A 58 11.33 -6.84 6.22
C LEU A 58 12.00 -5.92 7.25
N GLN A 59 12.89 -5.04 6.81
CA GLN A 59 13.50 -4.03 7.68
C GLN A 59 12.48 -2.99 8.15
N ARG A 60 11.57 -2.57 7.26
CA ARG A 60 10.47 -1.66 7.60
C ARG A 60 9.56 -2.23 8.69
N ASN A 61 9.26 -3.52 8.64
CA ASN A 61 8.42 -4.19 9.64
C ASN A 61 8.91 -4.01 11.08
N ALA A 62 10.23 -3.87 11.31
CA ALA A 62 10.77 -3.64 12.65
C ALA A 62 10.33 -2.29 13.27
N SER A 63 9.91 -1.33 12.45
CA SER A 63 9.42 -0.01 12.88
C SER A 63 7.90 0.10 12.92
N LEU A 64 7.18 -0.88 12.38
CA LEU A 64 5.72 -0.89 12.33
C LEU A 64 5.14 -1.53 13.60
N ARG A 65 3.95 -1.09 14.01
CA ARG A 65 3.28 -1.57 15.23
C ARG A 65 2.04 -2.41 14.96
N THR A 66 1.10 -1.87 14.20
CA THR A 66 -0.26 -2.45 14.04
C THR A 66 -0.42 -3.29 12.78
N VAL A 67 0.47 -3.09 11.82
CA VAL A 67 0.49 -3.80 10.54
C VAL A 67 1.91 -4.20 10.18
N ALA A 68 2.04 -5.23 9.34
CA ALA A 68 3.29 -5.65 8.75
C ALA A 68 3.12 -5.86 7.25
N TYR A 69 4.19 -5.64 6.50
CA TYR A 69 4.28 -6.09 5.12
C TYR A 69 4.25 -7.61 5.05
N ALA A 70 3.41 -8.12 4.16
CA ALA A 70 3.28 -9.52 3.81
C ALA A 70 3.26 -9.69 2.30
N LEU A 71 3.57 -10.92 1.86
CA LEU A 71 3.45 -11.34 0.46
C LEU A 71 2.32 -12.35 0.34
N ASP A 72 1.54 -12.26 -0.73
CA ASP A 72 0.65 -13.36 -1.12
C ASP A 72 1.40 -14.44 -1.91
N ALA A 73 0.66 -15.47 -2.34
CA ALA A 73 1.23 -16.62 -3.06
C ALA A 73 1.88 -16.26 -4.41
N VAL A 74 1.46 -15.15 -5.03
CA VAL A 74 2.02 -14.68 -6.31
C VAL A 74 3.09 -13.62 -6.12
N GLY A 75 3.33 -13.18 -4.87
CA GLY A 75 4.37 -12.23 -4.48
C GLY A 75 3.90 -10.78 -4.47
N ASP A 76 2.60 -10.51 -4.53
CA ASP A 76 2.07 -9.16 -4.35
C ASP A 76 2.24 -8.71 -2.91
N ILE A 77 2.43 -7.40 -2.73
CA ILE A 77 2.77 -6.80 -1.45
C ILE A 77 1.50 -6.24 -0.82
N HIS A 78 1.27 -6.63 0.44
CA HIS A 78 0.14 -6.21 1.26
C HIS A 78 0.61 -5.66 2.61
N LEU A 79 -0.15 -4.75 3.20
CA LEU A 79 -0.08 -4.43 4.62
C LEU A 79 -1.17 -5.22 5.34
N VAL A 80 -0.79 -5.99 6.35
CA VAL A 80 -1.68 -6.88 7.09
C VAL A 80 -1.59 -6.61 8.59
N GLY A 81 -2.73 -6.42 9.24
CA GLY A 81 -2.88 -6.29 10.68
C GLY A 81 -3.96 -7.23 11.20
N ARG A 82 -3.85 -7.61 12.47
CA ARG A 82 -4.84 -8.44 13.16
C ARG A 82 -5.11 -7.87 14.54
N LEU A 83 -6.38 -7.75 14.89
CA LEU A 83 -6.81 -7.31 16.21
C LEU A 83 -7.71 -8.37 16.84
N ALA A 84 -7.44 -8.71 18.10
CA ALA A 84 -8.39 -9.50 18.87
C ALA A 84 -9.74 -8.77 18.93
N ARG A 85 -10.86 -9.52 18.85
CA ARG A 85 -12.20 -8.92 18.84
C ARG A 85 -12.47 -8.02 20.04
N SER A 86 -11.90 -8.33 21.21
CA SER A 86 -11.99 -7.51 22.43
C SER A 86 -11.26 -6.16 22.34
N SER A 87 -10.34 -6.02 21.39
CA SER A 87 -9.54 -4.81 21.16
C SER A 87 -10.11 -3.95 20.02
N VAL A 88 -11.21 -4.37 19.39
CA VAL A 88 -11.85 -3.60 18.32
C VAL A 88 -12.66 -2.46 18.94
N THR A 89 -12.05 -1.27 18.98
CA THR A 89 -12.70 -0.02 19.38
C THR A 89 -12.62 1.00 18.25
N PRO A 90 -13.50 2.02 18.22
CA PRO A 90 -13.42 3.09 17.23
C PRO A 90 -12.03 3.75 17.15
N GLU A 91 -11.37 3.94 18.29
CA GLU A 91 -10.04 4.57 18.39
C GLU A 91 -8.94 3.68 17.80
N GLU A 92 -9.03 2.37 18.05
CA GLU A 92 -8.06 1.42 17.51
C GLU A 92 -8.23 1.25 15.99
N ILE A 93 -9.48 1.27 15.50
CA ILE A 93 -9.78 1.29 14.07
C ILE A 93 -9.25 2.56 13.41
N ASP A 94 -9.44 3.72 14.04
CA ASP A 94 -8.91 4.99 13.56
C ASP A 94 -7.38 4.95 13.46
N THR A 95 -6.74 4.44 14.51
CA THR A 95 -5.28 4.28 14.61
C THR A 95 -4.74 3.37 13.52
N ILE A 96 -5.30 2.17 13.34
CA ILE A 96 -4.77 1.23 12.33
C ILE A 96 -4.96 1.75 10.90
N LEU A 97 -6.10 2.37 10.60
CA LEU A 97 -6.34 2.98 9.29
C LEU A 97 -5.36 4.13 9.03
N GLY A 98 -5.08 4.97 10.04
CA GLY A 98 -4.07 6.02 9.98
C GLY A 98 -2.67 5.48 9.72
N VAL A 99 -2.28 4.40 10.40
CA VAL A 99 -0.99 3.73 10.18
C VAL A 99 -0.91 3.15 8.76
N VAL A 100 -1.95 2.45 8.29
CA VAL A 100 -1.98 1.89 6.93
C VAL A 100 -1.81 2.98 5.88
N LEU A 101 -2.52 4.10 6.02
CA LEU A 101 -2.41 5.24 5.11
C LEU A 101 -0.99 5.81 5.11
N ALA A 102 -0.49 6.16 6.30
CA ALA A 102 0.82 6.78 6.45
C ALA A 102 1.96 5.88 5.96
N THR A 103 1.93 4.59 6.30
CA THR A 103 2.94 3.62 5.86
C THR A 103 2.88 3.40 4.35
N SER A 104 1.67 3.20 3.79
CA SER A 104 1.53 3.03 2.33
C SER A 104 2.06 4.25 1.58
N ASP A 105 1.75 5.47 2.00
CA ASP A 105 2.21 6.69 1.33
C ASP A 105 3.71 6.97 1.56
N ALA A 106 4.24 6.67 2.74
CA ALA A 106 5.66 6.88 3.05
C ALA A 106 6.58 5.97 2.23
N ASP A 107 6.19 4.71 2.04
CA ASP A 107 7.03 3.69 1.43
C ASP A 107 6.80 3.51 -0.07
N PHE A 108 5.72 4.07 -0.63
CA PHE A 108 5.33 3.87 -2.02
C PHE A 108 6.45 4.12 -3.03
N ASN A 109 7.06 5.31 -2.99
CA ASN A 109 8.12 5.67 -3.95
C ASN A 109 9.36 4.80 -3.78
N ALA A 110 9.72 4.47 -2.53
CA ALA A 110 10.87 3.62 -2.24
C ALA A 110 10.69 2.20 -2.83
N ILE A 111 9.48 1.64 -2.73
CA ILE A 111 9.12 0.36 -3.35
C ILE A 111 9.21 0.47 -4.88
N LEU A 112 8.63 1.54 -5.45
CA LEU A 112 8.59 1.75 -6.90
C LEU A 112 9.98 1.95 -7.52
N GLU A 113 10.85 2.74 -6.89
CA GLU A 113 12.23 2.97 -7.34
C GLU A 113 13.06 1.68 -7.35
N ARG A 114 12.85 0.78 -6.39
CA ARG A 114 13.59 -0.48 -6.29
C ARG A 114 13.05 -1.51 -7.26
N GLY A 115 11.73 -1.67 -7.29
CA GLY A 115 11.06 -2.81 -7.93
C GLY A 115 10.50 -2.57 -9.32
N PHE A 116 10.43 -1.32 -9.78
CA PHE A 116 9.67 -0.94 -10.98
C PHE A 116 10.37 0.14 -11.83
N ALA A 117 11.66 0.42 -11.60
CA ALA A 117 12.38 1.50 -12.27
C ALA A 117 12.30 1.39 -13.81
N SER A 118 12.54 0.20 -14.36
CA SER A 118 12.47 -0.07 -15.80
C SER A 118 11.06 0.16 -16.37
N ALA A 119 10.00 -0.22 -15.63
CA ALA A 119 8.62 0.04 -16.03
C ALA A 119 8.30 1.54 -16.02
N ILE A 120 8.76 2.26 -14.99
CA ILE A 120 8.61 3.71 -14.87
C ILE A 120 9.29 4.43 -16.03
N ARG A 121 10.51 4.02 -16.41
CA ARG A 121 11.23 4.57 -17.57
C ARG A 121 10.45 4.39 -18.88
N ARG A 122 9.90 3.20 -19.10
CA ARG A 122 9.09 2.90 -20.30
C ARG A 122 7.82 3.74 -20.33
N GLU A 123 7.09 3.80 -19.22
CA GLU A 123 5.86 4.60 -19.10
C GLU A 123 6.14 6.09 -19.32
N TRP A 124 7.25 6.61 -18.76
CA TRP A 124 7.66 7.98 -18.97
C TRP A 124 7.90 8.29 -20.45
N ALA A 125 8.74 7.48 -21.12
CA ALA A 125 9.04 7.64 -22.54
C ALA A 125 7.77 7.57 -23.41
N TRP A 126 6.87 6.64 -23.08
CA TRP A 126 5.59 6.48 -23.77
C TRP A 126 4.72 7.72 -23.64
N ARG A 127 4.53 8.26 -22.43
CA ARG A 127 3.73 9.49 -22.24
C ARG A 127 4.33 10.70 -22.93
N VAL A 128 5.64 10.88 -22.84
CA VAL A 128 6.34 11.98 -23.53
C VAL A 128 6.14 11.88 -25.04
N SER A 129 6.23 10.68 -25.63
CA SER A 129 6.03 10.50 -27.07
C SER A 129 4.62 10.86 -27.55
N ARG A 130 3.62 10.83 -26.66
CA ARG A 130 2.21 11.14 -26.96
C ARG A 130 1.79 12.54 -26.55
N GLY A 131 2.65 13.29 -25.85
CA GLY A 131 2.31 14.58 -25.25
C GLY A 131 1.42 14.46 -24.00
N ASP A 132 1.35 13.28 -23.38
CA ASP A 132 0.54 13.02 -22.19
C ASP A 132 1.22 13.53 -20.91
N SER A 133 0.42 13.83 -19.89
CA SER A 133 0.92 14.35 -18.60
C SER A 133 1.71 13.29 -17.81
N VAL A 134 2.92 13.68 -17.40
CA VAL A 134 3.81 12.89 -16.51
C VAL A 134 3.73 13.33 -15.04
N LYS A 135 2.70 14.10 -14.64
CA LYS A 135 2.59 14.68 -13.27
C LYS A 135 2.81 13.65 -12.16
N ASN A 136 2.22 12.46 -12.28
CA ASN A 136 2.33 11.41 -11.26
C ASN A 136 3.69 10.67 -11.28
N LEU A 137 4.47 10.81 -12.35
CA LEU A 137 5.79 10.22 -12.47
C LEU A 137 6.90 11.17 -12.00
N GLN A 138 6.57 12.44 -11.75
CA GLN A 138 7.53 13.50 -11.41
C GLN A 138 8.47 13.14 -10.26
N ALA A 139 7.99 12.38 -9.27
CA ALA A 139 8.81 11.89 -8.17
C ALA A 139 10.01 11.02 -8.63
N PHE A 140 9.91 10.41 -9.81
CA PHE A 140 10.89 9.49 -10.38
C PHE A 140 11.75 10.12 -11.50
N ARG A 141 11.76 11.45 -11.65
CA ARG A 141 12.58 12.15 -12.66
C ARG A 141 14.05 11.72 -12.66
N HIS A 142 14.60 11.53 -11.47
CA HIS A 142 15.98 11.10 -11.26
C HIS A 142 16.30 9.75 -11.93
N LEU A 143 15.31 8.88 -12.18
CA LEU A 143 15.49 7.61 -12.89
C LEU A 143 15.71 7.77 -14.39
N ILE A 144 15.39 8.95 -14.95
CA ILE A 144 15.44 9.27 -16.39
C ILE A 144 16.74 10.00 -16.76
N GLY A 145 17.59 10.34 -15.78
CA GLY A 145 18.79 11.15 -16.01
C GLY A 145 18.50 12.63 -16.27
N GLN A 146 17.38 13.13 -15.75
CA GLN A 146 17.01 14.55 -15.69
C GLN A 146 16.93 15.04 -14.26
#